data_AF-A0A351A2M2-F1
#
_entry.id   AF-A0A351A2M2-F1
#
_cell.length_a   1.000
_cell.length_b   1.000
_cell.length_c   1.000
_cell.angle_alpha   90.00
_cell.angle_beta   90.00
_cell.angle_gamma   90.00
#
_symmetry.space_group_name_H-M   'P 1'
#
loop_
_entity.id
_entity.type
_entity.pdbx_description
1 polymer ?
#
loop_
_entity_poly.entity_id
_entity_poly.type
_entity_poly.pdbx_seq_one_letter_code
_entity_poly.pdbx_strand_id
1 'polypeptide(L)'
;MMKQLEQTSHLFGSNAPFIEEQYENYLADPASVSEEWREYFDKLQSQAGAAQRDVAHGPVIAAFEQMAKRGPVRTVVTGGGEDKQQVSVLQLINAYRFLGNRWANLDPLKRVERPQIAELEPSYYGFTEADLSKSFNVGSFHGFSTEHASLREILEALRQTYCGSIGAEYMYMTDIAQKRWIQSRLESVRGTPKFSLEMKKR
;
A
#
# COMPACT_ATOMS: atom_id res chain seq x y z
N MET A 1 20.83 61.49 -24.59
CA MET A 1 20.47 60.81 -25.84
C MET A 1 20.42 59.28 -25.67
N MET A 2 21.50 58.61 -25.22
CA MET A 2 21.49 57.14 -24.94
C MET A 2 20.40 56.69 -23.94
N LYS A 3 20.20 57.40 -22.82
CA LYS A 3 19.16 57.05 -21.82
C LYS A 3 17.72 57.14 -22.31
N GLN A 4 17.43 57.97 -23.31
CA GLN A 4 16.09 58.06 -23.90
C GLN A 4 15.83 56.89 -24.86
N LEU A 5 16.86 56.43 -25.59
CA LEU A 5 16.79 55.24 -26.45
C LEU A 5 16.59 53.95 -25.63
N GLU A 6 17.19 53.83 -24.46
CA GLU A 6 16.97 52.70 -23.54
C GLU A 6 15.53 52.67 -22.99
N GLN A 7 14.93 53.84 -22.75
CA GLN A 7 13.55 53.97 -22.24
C GLN A 7 12.48 53.69 -23.32
N THR A 8 12.79 53.91 -24.60
CA THR A 8 11.89 53.62 -25.73
C THR A 8 12.22 52.33 -26.45
N SER A 9 13.24 51.60 -25.99
CA SER A 9 13.62 50.31 -26.55
C SER A 9 12.52 49.28 -26.29
N HIS A 10 12.28 48.42 -27.27
CA HIS A 10 11.35 47.28 -27.12
C HIS A 10 11.73 46.38 -25.94
N LEU A 11 13.00 46.36 -25.54
CA LEU A 11 13.56 45.58 -24.44
C LEU A 11 13.53 46.31 -23.07
N PHE A 12 12.85 47.45 -22.96
CA PHE A 12 12.66 48.12 -21.68
C PHE A 12 11.76 47.29 -20.76
N GLY A 13 12.13 47.17 -19.47
CA GLY A 13 11.50 46.22 -18.54
C GLY A 13 9.99 46.38 -18.34
N SER A 14 9.39 47.53 -18.67
CA SER A 14 7.91 47.68 -18.65
C SER A 14 7.21 46.92 -19.76
N ASN A 15 7.93 46.55 -20.84
CA ASN A 15 7.41 45.77 -21.96
C ASN A 15 7.64 44.27 -21.79
N ALA A 16 8.20 43.83 -20.65
CA ALA A 16 8.52 42.42 -20.41
C ALA A 16 7.34 41.46 -20.65
N PRO A 17 6.10 41.75 -20.20
CA PRO A 17 4.96 40.87 -20.46
C PRO A 17 4.63 40.71 -21.96
N PHE A 18 4.79 41.78 -22.73
CA PHE A 18 4.56 41.77 -24.18
C PHE A 18 5.63 40.96 -24.93
N ILE A 19 6.89 41.10 -24.51
CA ILE A 19 8.00 40.33 -25.11
C ILE A 19 7.88 38.85 -24.74
N GLU A 20 7.47 38.53 -23.50
CA GLU A 20 7.21 37.16 -23.05
C GLU A 20 6.09 36.51 -23.86
N GLU A 21 4.97 37.20 -24.06
CA GLU A 21 3.88 36.71 -24.92
C GLU A 21 4.34 36.48 -26.36
N GLN A 22 5.14 37.41 -26.91
CA GLN A 22 5.65 37.28 -28.27
C GLN A 22 6.66 36.15 -28.41
N TYR A 23 7.46 35.88 -27.38
CA TYR A 23 8.40 34.76 -27.34
C TYR A 23 7.67 33.41 -27.20
N GLU A 24 6.66 33.32 -26.35
CA GLU A 24 5.80 32.13 -26.21
C GLU A 24 5.11 31.78 -27.52
N ASN A 25 4.61 32.79 -28.26
CA ASN A 25 4.05 32.61 -29.59
C ASN A 25 5.10 32.09 -30.60
N TYR A 26 6.32 32.61 -30.56
CA TYR A 26 7.44 32.11 -31.37
C TYR A 26 7.81 30.65 -31.04
N LEU A 27 7.79 30.26 -29.76
CA LEU A 27 8.06 28.88 -29.33
C LEU A 27 6.98 27.90 -29.81
N ALA A 28 5.72 28.33 -29.88
CA ALA A 28 4.61 27.54 -30.40
C ALA A 28 4.62 27.45 -31.94
N ASP A 29 4.77 28.59 -32.62
CA ASP A 29 4.89 28.70 -34.08
C ASP A 29 5.75 29.91 -34.48
N PRO A 30 6.96 29.71 -35.02
CA PRO A 30 7.82 30.79 -35.49
C PRO A 30 7.19 31.67 -36.58
N ALA A 31 6.20 31.17 -37.34
CA ALA A 31 5.50 31.94 -38.37
C ALA A 31 4.50 32.95 -37.80
N SER A 32 4.12 32.82 -36.53
CA SER A 32 3.14 33.69 -35.86
C SER A 32 3.69 35.07 -35.47
N VAL A 33 5.02 35.23 -35.50
CA VAL A 33 5.71 36.49 -35.17
C VAL A 33 6.26 37.17 -36.42
N SER A 34 6.44 38.49 -36.36
CA SER A 34 7.04 39.25 -37.46
C SER A 34 8.47 38.80 -37.75
N GLU A 35 8.94 39.06 -38.96
CA GLU A 35 10.29 38.68 -39.42
C GLU A 35 11.39 39.25 -38.49
N GLU A 36 11.25 40.51 -38.08
CA GLU A 36 12.15 41.19 -37.15
C GLU A 36 12.27 40.45 -35.80
N TRP A 37 11.15 39.98 -35.24
CA TRP A 37 11.12 39.23 -33.99
C TRP A 37 11.66 37.81 -34.15
N ARG A 38 11.39 37.17 -35.29
CA ARG A 38 11.90 35.82 -35.59
C ARG A 38 13.42 35.81 -35.62
N GLU A 39 14.03 36.73 -36.37
CA GLU A 39 15.49 36.84 -36.44
C GLU A 39 16.12 37.14 -35.08
N TYR A 40 15.46 37.94 -34.25
CA TYR A 40 15.90 38.24 -32.90
C TYR A 40 15.89 37.00 -32.00
N PHE A 41 14.80 36.22 -32.02
CA PHE A 41 14.66 35.01 -31.21
C PHE A 41 15.50 33.82 -31.72
N ASP A 42 15.73 33.70 -33.03
CA ASP A 42 16.66 32.73 -33.61
C ASP A 42 18.11 32.97 -33.13
N LYS A 43 18.52 34.24 -33.04
CA LYS A 43 19.81 34.62 -32.46
C LYS A 43 19.89 34.32 -30.96
N LEU A 44 18.78 34.50 -30.24
CA LEU A 44 18.69 34.20 -28.82
C LEU A 44 18.83 32.69 -28.54
N GLN A 45 18.17 31.82 -29.32
CA GLN A 45 18.28 30.37 -29.17
C GLN A 45 19.64 29.80 -29.61
N SER A 46 20.33 30.47 -30.55
CA SER A 46 21.66 30.06 -31.03
C SER A 46 22.82 30.57 -30.17
N GLN A 47 22.55 31.33 -29.10
CA GLN A 47 23.57 31.85 -28.21
C GLN A 47 24.19 30.71 -27.37
N ALA A 48 25.52 30.62 -27.37
CA ALA A 48 26.28 29.56 -26.70
C ALA A 48 26.01 29.52 -25.19
N GLY A 49 25.25 28.52 -24.73
CA GLY A 49 24.86 28.33 -23.33
C GLY A 49 23.49 27.68 -23.14
N ALA A 50 22.60 27.78 -24.12
CA ALA A 50 21.31 27.09 -24.14
C ALA A 50 21.48 25.64 -24.65
N ALA A 51 21.69 24.68 -23.75
CA ALA A 51 21.83 23.27 -24.11
C ALA A 51 20.52 22.62 -24.59
N GLN A 52 19.39 23.32 -24.46
CA GLN A 52 18.05 22.85 -24.81
C GLN A 52 17.22 23.99 -25.38
N ARG A 53 16.38 23.68 -26.38
CA ARG A 53 15.38 24.61 -26.92
C ARG A 53 14.34 24.91 -25.85
N ASP A 54 14.05 26.19 -25.66
CA ASP A 54 13.04 26.63 -24.70
C ASP A 54 11.66 26.09 -25.06
N VAL A 55 10.82 25.87 -24.04
CA VAL A 55 9.48 25.29 -24.16
C VAL A 55 8.45 26.34 -23.73
N ALA A 56 7.35 26.44 -24.48
CA ALA A 56 6.24 27.33 -24.16
C ALA A 56 5.61 26.95 -22.80
N HIS A 57 5.57 27.89 -21.87
CA HIS A 57 5.00 27.71 -20.52
C HIS A 57 3.49 27.97 -20.48
N GLY A 58 2.93 28.71 -21.44
CA GLY A 58 1.49 29.00 -21.49
C GLY A 58 0.58 27.76 -21.37
N PRO A 59 0.80 26.69 -22.16
CA PRO A 59 0.03 25.45 -22.07
C PRO A 59 0.16 24.74 -20.71
N VAL A 60 1.33 24.84 -20.08
CA VAL A 60 1.61 24.23 -18.78
C VAL A 60 0.84 24.96 -17.68
N ILE A 61 0.87 26.29 -17.68
CA ILE A 61 0.13 27.13 -16.74
C ILE A 61 -1.38 26.89 -16.88
N ALA A 62 -1.89 26.85 -18.12
CA ALA A 62 -3.30 26.56 -18.38
C ALA A 62 -3.72 25.17 -17.89
N ALA A 63 -2.86 24.16 -18.04
CA ALA A 63 -3.11 22.81 -17.51
C ALA A 63 -3.16 22.79 -15.98
N PHE A 64 -2.28 23.54 -15.30
CA PHE A 64 -2.30 23.67 -13.84
C PHE A 64 -3.54 24.43 -13.35
N GLU A 65 -3.98 25.48 -14.05
CA GLU A 65 -5.20 26.20 -13.72
C GLU A 65 -6.45 25.31 -13.86
N GLN A 66 -6.52 24.51 -14.94
CA GLN A 66 -7.59 23.53 -15.12
C GLN A 66 -7.56 22.43 -14.05
N MET A 67 -6.38 21.98 -13.63
CA MET A 67 -6.21 21.01 -12.56
C MET A 67 -6.68 21.59 -11.21
N ALA A 68 -6.36 22.86 -10.92
CA ALA A 68 -6.83 23.55 -9.72
C ALA A 68 -8.36 23.71 -9.71
N LYS A 69 -8.98 24.01 -10.86
CA LYS A 69 -10.45 24.11 -11.01
C LYS A 69 -11.17 22.76 -10.83
N ARG A 70 -10.52 21.64 -11.15
CA ARG A 70 -11.07 20.29 -10.94
C ARG A 70 -11.07 19.83 -9.47
N GLY A 71 -10.52 20.64 -8.57
CA GLY A 71 -10.36 20.30 -7.15
C GLY A 71 -9.14 19.40 -6.92
N PRO A 72 -8.78 19.14 -5.65
CA PRO A 72 -7.64 18.29 -5.35
C PRO A 72 -7.86 16.91 -6.00
N VAL A 73 -6.90 16.48 -6.82
CA VAL A 73 -6.84 15.10 -7.29
C VAL A 73 -6.68 14.24 -6.04
N ARG A 74 -7.80 13.67 -5.57
CA ARG A 74 -7.77 12.59 -4.61
C ARG A 74 -7.15 11.41 -5.34
N THR A 75 -5.84 11.23 -5.17
CA THR A 75 -5.23 9.93 -5.34
C THR A 75 -5.94 9.01 -4.36
N VAL A 76 -6.88 8.21 -4.87
CA VAL A 76 -7.39 7.06 -4.13
C VAL A 76 -6.21 6.10 -4.04
N VAL A 77 -5.44 6.20 -2.96
CA VAL A 77 -4.44 5.20 -2.62
C VAL A 77 -5.22 3.95 -2.26
N THR A 78 -5.45 3.08 -3.24
CA THR A 78 -6.16 1.81 -3.09
C THR A 78 -5.40 0.79 -2.23
N GLY A 79 -4.15 1.04 -1.85
CA GLY A 79 -3.33 0.05 -1.12
C GLY A 79 -3.34 0.12 0.42
N GLY A 80 -3.61 1.28 1.03
CA GLY A 80 -3.28 1.46 2.46
C GLY A 80 -4.22 0.79 3.47
N GLY A 81 -5.47 0.50 3.09
CA GLY A 81 -6.47 -0.09 3.97
C GLY A 81 -6.37 -1.62 4.03
N GLU A 82 -6.24 -2.25 2.87
CA GLU A 82 -6.12 -3.70 2.72
C GLU A 82 -4.80 -4.21 3.30
N ASP A 83 -3.70 -3.46 3.13
CA ASP A 83 -2.41 -3.80 3.73
C ASP A 83 -2.44 -3.82 5.26
N LYS A 84 -3.15 -2.86 5.89
CA LYS A 84 -3.31 -2.84 7.35
C LYS A 84 -4.13 -4.03 7.83
N GLN A 85 -5.24 -4.32 7.17
CA GLN A 85 -6.07 -5.48 7.49
C GLN A 85 -5.29 -6.79 7.32
N GLN A 86 -4.48 -6.90 6.26
CA GLN A 86 -3.62 -8.05 6.02
C GLN A 86 -2.56 -8.23 7.12
N VAL A 87 -1.90 -7.16 7.57
CA VAL A 87 -0.97 -7.21 8.70
C VAL A 87 -1.69 -7.63 9.98
N SER A 88 -2.89 -7.10 10.24
CA SER A 88 -3.72 -7.51 11.37
C SER A 88 -4.07 -9.00 11.35
N VAL A 89 -4.35 -9.59 10.18
CA VAL A 89 -4.57 -11.05 10.06
C VAL A 89 -3.32 -11.83 10.45
N LEU A 90 -2.14 -11.40 10.02
CA LEU A 90 -0.88 -12.06 10.38
C LEU A 90 -0.57 -11.95 11.88
N GLN A 91 -0.87 -10.79 12.50
CA GLN A 91 -0.76 -10.60 13.95
C GLN A 91 -1.72 -11.52 14.71
N LEU A 92 -2.96 -11.65 14.25
CA LEU A 92 -3.96 -12.56 14.80
C LEU A 92 -3.49 -14.02 14.74
N ILE A 93 -3.00 -14.49 13.58
CA ILE A 93 -2.41 -15.84 13.44
C ILE A 93 -1.30 -16.05 14.47
N ASN A 94 -0.43 -15.05 14.64
CA ASN A 94 0.64 -15.13 15.62
C ASN A 94 0.12 -15.16 17.07
N ALA A 95 -0.91 -14.37 17.40
CA ALA A 95 -1.53 -14.40 18.71
C ALA A 95 -2.07 -15.79 19.06
N TYR A 96 -2.72 -16.48 18.11
CA TYR A 96 -3.16 -17.88 18.31
C TYR A 96 -2.00 -18.85 18.54
N ARG A 97 -0.85 -18.65 17.88
CA ARG A 97 0.37 -19.47 18.09
C ARG A 97 0.95 -19.31 19.50
N PHE A 98 0.85 -18.13 20.09
CA PHE A 98 1.39 -17.83 21.43
C PHE A 98 0.41 -18.13 22.55
N LEU A 99 -0.87 -17.76 22.37
CA LEU A 99 -1.87 -17.69 23.44
C LEU A 99 -2.99 -18.73 23.28
N GLY A 100 -3.08 -19.41 22.13
CA GLY A 100 -4.18 -20.34 21.85
C GLY A 100 -4.26 -21.50 22.86
N ASN A 101 -3.12 -21.93 23.41
CA ASN A 101 -3.06 -22.94 24.48
C ASN A 101 -3.88 -22.55 25.72
N ARG A 102 -3.97 -21.26 26.06
CA ARG A 102 -4.74 -20.76 27.21
C ARG A 102 -6.25 -20.84 26.99
N TRP A 103 -6.69 -20.90 25.73
CA TRP A 103 -8.10 -21.05 25.35
C TRP A 103 -8.43 -22.48 24.89
N ALA A 104 -7.46 -23.41 24.94
CA ALA A 104 -7.65 -24.80 24.59
C ALA A 104 -8.53 -25.56 25.59
N ASN A 105 -9.26 -26.56 25.10
CA ASN A 105 -10.16 -27.39 25.89
C ASN A 105 -9.41 -28.55 26.56
N LEU A 106 -8.60 -28.21 27.58
CA LEU A 106 -7.74 -29.17 28.28
C LEU A 106 -8.42 -29.84 29.48
N ASP A 107 -9.35 -29.15 30.13
CA ASP A 107 -10.07 -29.67 31.29
C ASP A 107 -11.32 -30.47 30.84
N PRO A 108 -11.34 -31.81 30.99
CA PRO A 108 -12.50 -32.62 30.62
C PRO A 108 -13.71 -32.35 31.52
N LEU A 109 -13.49 -31.86 32.75
CA LEU A 109 -14.54 -31.57 33.71
C LEU A 109 -15.07 -30.13 33.61
N LYS A 110 -14.41 -29.28 32.81
CA LYS A 110 -14.78 -27.88 32.56
C LYS A 110 -15.04 -27.08 33.84
N ARG A 111 -14.22 -27.29 34.88
CA ARG A 111 -14.32 -26.63 36.18
C ARG A 111 -13.80 -25.20 36.14
N VAL A 112 -12.86 -24.94 35.23
CA VAL A 112 -12.24 -23.63 35.05
C VAL A 112 -12.96 -22.89 33.92
N GLU A 113 -13.43 -21.69 34.21
CA GLU A 113 -13.94 -20.80 33.17
C GLU A 113 -12.82 -20.34 32.25
N ARG A 114 -13.13 -20.23 30.95
CA ARG A 114 -12.14 -19.81 29.97
C ARG A 114 -11.82 -18.33 30.17
N PRO A 115 -10.54 -17.96 30.27
CA PRO A 115 -10.18 -16.55 30.34
C PRO A 115 -10.59 -15.85 29.04
N GLN A 116 -11.10 -14.63 29.16
CA GLN A 116 -11.26 -13.75 28.01
C GLN A 116 -9.89 -13.18 27.64
N ILE A 117 -9.45 -13.44 26.41
CA ILE A 117 -8.17 -12.99 25.87
C ILE A 117 -8.51 -12.11 24.67
N ALA A 118 -8.31 -10.80 24.82
CA ALA A 118 -8.69 -9.82 23.81
C ALA A 118 -7.96 -10.05 22.48
N GLU A 119 -6.71 -10.51 22.54
CA GLU A 119 -5.84 -10.77 21.39
C GLU A 119 -6.29 -11.96 20.53
N LEU A 120 -7.20 -12.81 21.01
CA LEU A 120 -7.79 -13.88 20.20
C LEU A 120 -9.08 -13.43 19.48
N GLU A 121 -9.63 -12.28 19.86
CA GLU A 121 -10.85 -11.74 19.29
C GLU A 121 -10.55 -10.85 18.07
N PRO A 122 -11.24 -11.07 16.92
CA PRO A 122 -11.02 -10.26 15.72
C PRO A 122 -11.28 -8.77 15.93
N SER A 123 -12.22 -8.43 16.82
CA SER A 123 -12.58 -7.05 17.13
C SER A 123 -11.41 -6.24 17.72
N TYR A 124 -10.47 -6.90 18.41
CA TYR A 124 -9.26 -6.24 18.92
C TYR A 124 -8.39 -5.64 17.82
N TYR A 125 -8.40 -6.26 16.64
CA TYR A 125 -7.65 -5.82 15.46
C TYR A 125 -8.47 -4.92 14.51
N GLY A 126 -9.68 -4.52 14.91
CA GLY A 126 -10.57 -3.67 14.12
C GLY A 126 -11.33 -4.40 13.02
N PHE A 127 -11.44 -5.73 13.08
CA PHE A 127 -12.29 -6.48 12.15
C PHE A 127 -13.76 -6.39 12.57
N THR A 128 -14.62 -6.17 11.57
CA THR A 128 -16.07 -6.22 11.71
C THR A 128 -16.63 -7.53 11.14
N GLU A 129 -17.90 -7.83 11.37
CA GLU A 129 -18.54 -9.01 10.79
C GLU A 129 -18.53 -8.99 9.25
N ALA A 130 -18.58 -7.80 8.64
CA ALA A 130 -18.50 -7.64 7.20
C ALA A 130 -17.13 -8.05 6.63
N ASP A 131 -16.07 -8.00 7.45
CA ASP A 131 -14.73 -8.41 7.03
C ASP A 131 -14.53 -9.93 7.09
N LEU A 132 -15.43 -10.69 7.74
CA LEU A 132 -15.29 -12.14 7.89
C LEU A 132 -15.35 -12.89 6.55
N SER A 133 -16.07 -12.35 5.57
CA SER A 133 -16.17 -12.91 4.21
C SER A 133 -15.05 -12.47 3.29
N LYS A 134 -14.20 -11.51 3.69
CA LYS A 134 -13.07 -11.05 2.89
C LYS A 134 -11.97 -12.11 2.87
N SER A 135 -11.30 -12.21 1.72
CA SER A 135 -10.19 -13.13 1.48
C SER A 135 -8.87 -12.45 1.81
N PHE A 136 -8.02 -13.13 2.56
CA PHE A 136 -6.70 -12.66 2.99
C PHE A 136 -5.63 -13.69 2.68
N ASN A 137 -4.39 -13.24 2.56
CA ASN A 137 -3.25 -14.14 2.40
C ASN A 137 -2.89 -14.78 3.76
N VAL A 138 -2.68 -16.10 3.79
CA VAL A 138 -2.42 -16.85 5.04
C VAL A 138 -0.93 -16.85 5.45
N GLY A 139 -0.05 -16.35 4.59
CA GLY A 139 1.38 -16.20 4.83
C GLY A 139 2.05 -17.52 5.21
N SER A 140 2.57 -17.59 6.44
CA SER A 140 3.32 -18.75 6.96
C SER A 140 2.46 -19.85 7.60
N PHE A 141 1.13 -19.77 7.45
CA PHE A 141 0.21 -20.72 8.06
C PHE A 141 -0.05 -21.92 7.15
N HIS A 142 0.26 -23.12 7.62
CA HIS A 142 0.21 -24.35 6.80
C HIS A 142 -1.15 -25.07 6.83
N GLY A 143 -2.20 -24.44 7.36
CA GLY A 143 -3.52 -25.06 7.50
C GLY A 143 -4.39 -25.05 6.24
N PHE A 144 -3.92 -24.42 5.16
CA PHE A 144 -4.60 -24.35 3.86
C PHE A 144 -3.67 -24.78 2.73
N SER A 145 -4.25 -25.37 1.68
CA SER A 145 -3.53 -25.68 0.44
C SER A 145 -3.43 -24.47 -0.49
N THR A 146 -4.27 -23.46 -0.27
CA THR A 146 -4.28 -22.19 -1.00
C THR A 146 -3.55 -21.11 -0.23
N GLU A 147 -2.94 -20.17 -0.95
CA GLU A 147 -2.27 -19.00 -0.34
C GLU A 147 -3.26 -17.98 0.24
N HIS A 148 -4.52 -18.04 -0.19
CA HIS A 148 -5.60 -17.18 0.26
C HIS A 148 -6.75 -17.99 0.88
N ALA A 149 -7.35 -17.43 1.94
CA ALA A 149 -8.52 -17.96 2.62
C ALA A 149 -9.37 -16.82 3.20
N SER A 150 -10.66 -17.05 3.42
CA SER A 150 -11.50 -16.06 4.08
C SER A 150 -11.13 -15.90 5.56
N LEU A 151 -11.31 -14.71 6.14
CA LEU A 151 -11.03 -14.49 7.57
C LEU A 151 -11.80 -15.46 8.47
N ARG A 152 -13.04 -15.81 8.09
CA ARG A 152 -13.85 -16.82 8.78
C ARG A 152 -13.16 -18.18 8.79
N GLU A 153 -12.71 -18.67 7.64
CA GLU A 153 -12.03 -19.96 7.54
C GLU A 153 -10.72 -19.95 8.32
N ILE A 154 -9.96 -18.85 8.26
CA ILE A 154 -8.71 -18.68 9.01
C ILE A 154 -8.98 -18.80 10.52
N LEU A 155 -9.98 -18.09 11.04
CA LEU A 155 -10.36 -18.16 12.46
C LEU A 155 -10.79 -19.56 12.89
N GLU A 156 -11.58 -20.24 12.08
CA GLU A 156 -11.99 -21.61 12.34
C GLU A 156 -10.79 -22.57 12.38
N ALA A 157 -9.89 -22.47 11.40
CA ALA A 157 -8.69 -23.29 11.35
C ALA A 157 -7.74 -23.02 12.53
N LEU A 158 -7.56 -21.76 12.93
CA LEU A 158 -6.74 -21.39 14.09
C LEU A 158 -7.34 -21.94 15.40
N ARG A 159 -8.65 -21.78 15.59
CA ARG A 159 -9.37 -22.32 16.76
C ARG A 159 -9.28 -23.84 16.82
N GLN A 160 -9.42 -24.52 15.69
CA GLN A 160 -9.29 -25.98 15.60
C GLN A 160 -7.86 -26.44 15.95
N THR A 161 -6.86 -25.71 15.46
CA THR A 161 -5.44 -26.09 15.62
C THR A 161 -4.90 -25.83 17.02
N TYR A 162 -5.13 -24.62 17.56
CA TYR A 162 -4.50 -24.16 18.80
C TYR A 162 -5.41 -24.18 20.01
N CYS A 163 -6.74 -24.18 19.81
CA CYS A 163 -7.73 -24.12 20.88
C CYS A 163 -8.59 -25.39 20.98
N GLY A 164 -8.18 -26.48 20.32
CA GLY A 164 -8.85 -27.77 20.38
C GLY A 164 -8.58 -28.51 21.70
N SER A 165 -8.45 -29.82 21.64
CA SER A 165 -8.09 -30.66 22.80
C SER A 165 -6.59 -30.66 23.11
N ILE A 166 -5.78 -29.95 22.32
CA ILE A 166 -4.32 -29.89 22.45
C ILE A 166 -3.92 -28.43 22.64
N GLY A 167 -3.17 -28.14 23.70
CA GLY A 167 -2.61 -26.82 23.97
C GLY A 167 -1.12 -26.83 23.63
N ALA A 168 -0.77 -26.43 22.41
CA ALA A 168 0.61 -26.43 21.97
C ALA A 168 1.35 -25.17 22.44
N GLU A 169 2.44 -25.33 23.18
CA GLU A 169 3.31 -24.25 23.63
C GLU A 169 4.74 -24.48 23.12
N TYR A 170 5.16 -23.65 22.17
CA TYR A 170 6.45 -23.85 21.50
C TYR A 170 7.10 -22.54 21.04
N MET A 171 6.35 -21.43 21.04
CA MET A 171 6.83 -20.16 20.49
C MET A 171 7.98 -19.53 21.31
N TYR A 172 8.17 -19.96 22.57
CA TYR A 172 9.28 -19.56 23.44
C TYR A 172 10.65 -20.09 22.98
N MET A 173 10.69 -21.09 22.09
CA MET A 173 11.96 -21.62 21.58
C MET A 173 12.77 -20.54 20.86
N THR A 174 14.08 -20.71 20.75
CA THR A 174 14.94 -19.78 20.00
C THR A 174 15.18 -20.25 18.56
N ASP A 175 15.27 -21.57 18.36
CA ASP A 175 15.52 -22.17 17.04
C ASP A 175 14.31 -22.04 16.10
N ILE A 176 14.51 -21.32 15.00
CA ILE A 176 13.49 -21.06 13.97
C ILE A 176 13.14 -22.35 13.21
N ALA A 177 14.11 -23.24 12.97
CA ALA A 177 13.87 -24.48 12.23
C ALA A 177 12.91 -25.39 13.00
N GLN A 178 13.09 -25.49 14.31
CA GLN A 178 12.18 -26.24 15.19
C GLN A 178 10.78 -25.65 15.22
N LYS A 179 10.65 -24.32 15.34
CA LYS A 179 9.33 -23.66 15.27
C LYS A 179 8.60 -23.95 13.97
N ARG A 180 9.29 -23.80 12.83
CA ARG A 180 8.71 -24.06 11.50
C ARG A 180 8.32 -25.52 11.34
N TRP A 181 9.12 -26.44 11.87
CA TRP A 181 8.80 -27.86 11.85
C TRP A 181 7.52 -28.18 12.63
N ILE A 182 7.38 -27.64 13.85
CA ILE A 182 6.15 -27.82 14.66
C ILE A 182 4.95 -27.20 13.97
N GLN A 183 5.08 -25.97 13.44
CA GLN A 183 4.03 -25.29 12.67
C GLN A 183 3.56 -26.15 11.50
N SER A 184 4.49 -26.64 10.68
CA SER A 184 4.19 -27.51 9.55
C SER A 184 3.45 -28.78 9.98
N ARG A 185 3.87 -29.42 11.08
CA ARG A 185 3.25 -30.66 11.58
C ARG A 185 1.87 -30.44 12.19
N LEU A 186 1.69 -29.39 13.00
CA LEU A 186 0.45 -29.15 13.73
C LEU A 186 -0.63 -28.51 12.84
N GLU A 187 -0.26 -27.50 12.06
CA GLU A 187 -1.20 -26.72 11.24
C GLU A 187 -1.70 -27.54 10.04
N SER A 188 -0.85 -28.39 9.44
CA SER A 188 -1.26 -29.23 8.29
C SER A 188 -2.40 -30.20 8.59
N VAL A 189 -2.47 -30.72 9.82
CA VAL A 189 -3.56 -31.59 10.29
C VAL A 189 -4.63 -30.85 11.08
N ARG A 190 -4.49 -29.52 11.26
CA ARG A 190 -5.36 -28.66 12.07
C ARG A 190 -5.60 -29.19 13.49
N GLY A 191 -4.57 -29.80 14.10
CA GLY A 191 -4.69 -30.44 15.41
C GLY A 191 -5.55 -31.73 15.46
N THR A 192 -6.12 -32.17 14.33
CA THR A 192 -6.98 -33.37 14.25
C THR A 192 -6.40 -34.41 13.29
N PRO A 193 -5.43 -35.23 13.74
CA PRO A 193 -4.90 -36.31 12.91
C PRO A 193 -5.98 -37.33 12.55
N LYS A 194 -6.04 -37.72 11.27
CA LYS A 194 -6.96 -38.75 10.79
C LYS A 194 -6.32 -40.13 10.96
N PHE A 195 -6.72 -40.83 12.03
CA PHE A 195 -6.32 -42.22 12.26
C PHE A 195 -7.21 -43.20 11.50
N SER A 196 -6.63 -44.31 11.03
CA SER A 196 -7.36 -45.43 10.44
C SER A 196 -8.24 -46.13 11.48
N LEU A 197 -9.26 -46.89 11.02
CA LEU A 197 -10.17 -47.59 11.92
C LEU A 197 -9.45 -48.61 12.81
N GLU A 198 -8.46 -49.32 12.26
CA GLU A 198 -7.63 -50.27 13.03
C GLU A 198 -6.86 -49.57 14.15
N MET A 199 -6.27 -48.39 13.89
CA MET A 199 -5.55 -47.63 14.92
C MET A 199 -6.46 -47.10 16.02
N LYS A 200 -7.74 -46.81 15.71
CA LYS A 200 -8.71 -46.34 16.71
C LYS A 200 -9.25 -47.46 17.61
N LYS A 201 -9.16 -48.72 17.18
CA LYS A 201 -9.63 -49.89 17.93
C LYS A 201 -8.59 -50.44 18.90
N ARG A 202 -7.30 -50.18 18.65
CA ARG A 202 -6.17 -50.60 19.49
C ARG A 202 -6.04 -49.69 20.72
#